data_AF-A0A519YLI0-F1
#
_entry.id   AF-A0A519YLI0-F1
#
_cell.length_a   1.000
_cell.length_b   1.000
_cell.length_c   1.000
_cell.angle_alpha   90.00
_cell.angle_beta   90.00
_cell.angle_gamma   90.00
#
_symmetry.space_group_name_H-M   'P 1'
#
loop_
_entity.id
_entity.type
_entity.pdbx_description
1 polymer ?
#
loop_
_entity_poly.entity_id
_entity_poly.type
_entity_poly.pdbx_seq_one_letter_code
_entity_poly.pdbx_strand_id
1 'polypeptide(L)'
;QDNWDLSALRATEIARLLATSGVTPARITASGRSQYVPVAANDSAPNRAMNRRTEIILTPKLDELFQILDSNSGAAKAPAGGK
;
A
#
# COMPACT_ATOMS: atom_id res chain seq x y z
N GLN A 1 3.33 -22.51 10.95
CA GLN A 1 2.97 -21.23 10.31
C GLN A 1 2.81 -20.20 11.41
N ASP A 2 3.66 -19.17 11.44
CA ASP A 2 3.56 -18.11 12.44
C ASP A 2 2.69 -16.94 11.93
N ASN A 3 2.55 -15.88 12.74
CA ASN A 3 1.76 -14.71 12.33
C ASN A 3 2.39 -13.93 11.17
N TRP A 4 3.71 -14.05 10.96
CA TRP A 4 4.38 -13.46 9.80
C TRP A 4 3.93 -14.14 8.52
N ASP A 5 4.10 -15.45 8.46
CA ASP A 5 3.70 -16.30 7.36
C ASP A 5 2.21 -16.11 7.02
N LEU A 6 1.33 -16.18 8.03
CA LEU A 6 -0.12 -16.07 7.84
C LEU A 6 -0.51 -14.71 7.26
N SER A 7 0.11 -13.63 7.74
CA SER A 7 -0.18 -12.28 7.23
C SER A 7 0.31 -12.09 5.79
N ALA A 8 1.48 -12.62 5.46
CA ALA A 8 2.02 -12.56 4.11
C ALA A 8 1.16 -13.35 3.11
N LEU A 9 0.78 -14.59 3.46
CA LEU A 9 -0.09 -15.43 2.62
C LEU A 9 -1.43 -14.76 2.32
N ARG A 10 -2.09 -14.18 3.33
CA ARG A 10 -3.35 -13.44 3.14
C ARG A 10 -3.18 -12.25 2.20
N ALA A 11 -2.11 -11.47 2.37
CA ALA A 11 -1.83 -10.33 1.50
C ALA A 11 -1.60 -10.78 0.05
N THR A 12 -0.88 -11.88 -0.17
CA THR A 12 -0.64 -12.45 -1.50
C THR A 12 -1.94 -12.94 -2.17
N GLU A 13 -2.85 -13.57 -1.43
CA GLU A 13 -4.14 -14.00 -2.00
C GLU A 13 -5.00 -12.80 -2.44
N ILE A 14 -5.04 -11.72 -1.66
CA ILE A 14 -5.74 -10.51 -2.07
C ILE A 14 -5.07 -9.84 -3.28
N ALA A 15 -3.74 -9.82 -3.34
CA ALA A 15 -3.02 -9.31 -4.50
C ALA A 15 -3.34 -10.11 -5.78
N ARG A 16 -3.44 -11.44 -5.67
CA ARG A 16 -3.86 -12.31 -6.78
C ARG A 16 -5.30 -12.02 -7.19
N LEU A 17 -6.21 -11.87 -6.23
CA LEU A 17 -7.61 -11.52 -6.50
C LEU A 17 -7.69 -10.20 -7.29
N LEU A 18 -7.03 -9.14 -6.81
CA LEU A 18 -7.00 -7.84 -7.48
C LEU A 18 -6.43 -7.92 -8.90
N ALA A 19 -5.37 -8.70 -9.10
CA ALA A 19 -4.80 -8.95 -10.42
C ALA A 19 -5.81 -9.62 -11.36
N THR A 20 -6.53 -10.64 -10.89
CA THR A 20 -7.58 -11.30 -11.67
C THR A 20 -8.80 -10.41 -11.94
N SER A 21 -9.03 -9.40 -11.09
CA SER A 21 -10.06 -8.37 -11.28
C SER A 21 -9.63 -7.21 -12.18
N GLY A 22 -8.45 -7.29 -12.82
CA GLY A 22 -8.00 -6.34 -13.85
C GLY A 22 -7.01 -5.28 -13.38
N VAL A 23 -6.57 -5.31 -12.11
CA VAL A 23 -5.48 -4.43 -11.66
C VAL A 23 -4.15 -4.94 -12.20
N THR A 24 -3.37 -4.08 -12.85
CA THR A 24 -2.03 -4.45 -13.35
C THR A 24 -1.15 -5.00 -12.22
N PRO A 25 -0.60 -6.23 -12.29
CA PRO A 25 0.19 -6.82 -11.21
C PRO A 25 1.38 -5.96 -10.76
N ALA A 26 2.04 -5.28 -11.70
CA ALA A 26 3.15 -4.36 -11.40
C ALA A 26 2.76 -3.15 -10.53
N ARG A 27 1.46 -2.88 -10.34
CA ARG A 27 0.94 -1.81 -9.48
C ARG A 27 0.52 -2.32 -8.08
N ILE A 28 0.70 -3.61 -7.80
CA ILE A 28 0.26 -4.24 -6.56
C ILE A 28 1.49 -4.67 -5.76
N THR A 29 1.51 -4.40 -4.47
CA THR A 29 2.51 -4.92 -3.54
C THR A 29 1.80 -5.60 -2.39
N ALA A 30 2.11 -6.88 -2.16
CA ALA A 30 1.61 -7.64 -1.01
C ALA A 30 2.61 -7.54 0.15
N SER A 31 2.14 -7.26 1.36
CA SER A 31 2.99 -7.16 2.55
C SER A 31 2.31 -7.73 3.79
N GLY A 32 3.04 -8.55 4.54
CA GLY A 32 2.63 -9.08 5.84
C GLY A 32 3.15 -8.22 6.99
N ARG A 33 2.33 -7.99 8.02
CA ARG A 33 2.68 -7.12 9.18
C ARG A 33 2.65 -7.84 10.52
N SER A 34 2.36 -9.14 10.53
CA SER A 34 2.23 -9.94 11.75
C SER A 34 1.32 -9.24 12.79
N GLN A 35 1.61 -9.39 14.08
CA GLN A 35 0.82 -8.84 15.19
C GLN A 35 1.29 -7.45 15.67
N TYR A 36 2.29 -6.85 15.01
CA TYR A 36 2.99 -5.66 15.51
C TYR A 36 2.27 -4.34 15.20
N VAL A 37 1.17 -4.37 14.43
CA VAL A 37 0.36 -3.18 14.10
C VAL A 37 -1.12 -3.41 14.42
N PRO A 38 -1.46 -3.60 15.72
CA PRO A 38 -2.85 -3.76 16.13
C PRO A 38 -3.63 -2.44 16.01
N VAL A 39 -4.92 -2.51 15.67
CA VAL A 39 -5.85 -1.37 15.77
C VAL A 39 -6.56 -1.31 17.12
N ALA A 40 -6.55 -2.42 17.86
CA ALA A 40 -7.10 -2.52 19.20
C ALA A 40 -6.20 -3.38 20.10
N ALA A 41 -6.29 -3.21 21.42
CA ALA A 41 -5.50 -4.01 22.36
C ALA A 41 -5.79 -5.52 22.21
N ASN A 42 -4.81 -6.41 22.39
CA ASN A 42 -5.03 -7.87 22.26
C ASN A 42 -5.66 -8.51 23.54
N ASP A 43 -6.34 -7.72 24.36
CA ASP A 43 -6.85 -8.09 25.69
C ASP A 43 -8.19 -8.86 25.65
N SER A 44 -9.03 -8.60 24.66
CA SER A 44 -10.37 -9.20 24.54
C SER A 44 -10.55 -9.96 23.23
N ALA A 45 -11.48 -10.93 23.21
CA ALA A 45 -11.81 -11.66 21.98
C ALA A 45 -12.35 -10.73 20.87
N PRO A 46 -13.21 -9.73 21.15
CA PRO A 46 -13.61 -8.72 20.18
C PRO A 46 -12.43 -7.93 19.62
N ASN A 47 -11.52 -7.43 20.47
CA ASN A 47 -10.40 -6.62 20.00
C ASN A 47 -9.41 -7.44 19.15
N ARG A 48 -9.14 -8.69 19.54
CA ARG A 48 -8.35 -9.62 18.70
C ARG A 48 -9.02 -9.89 17.35
N ALA A 49 -10.35 -9.88 17.27
CA ALA A 49 -11.06 -10.02 16.01
C ALA A 49 -10.83 -8.82 15.09
N MET A 50 -10.87 -7.59 15.64
CA MET A 50 -10.56 -6.36 14.89
C MET A 50 -9.13 -6.35 14.33
N ASN A 51 -8.18 -6.98 15.03
CA ASN A 51 -6.80 -7.07 14.57
C ASN A 51 -6.59 -8.06 13.41
N ARG A 52 -7.53 -8.97 13.14
CA ARG A 52 -7.47 -9.90 12.00
C ARG A 52 -8.06 -9.23 10.74
N ARG A 53 -7.30 -8.33 10.14
CA ARG A 53 -7.72 -7.54 8.95
C ARG A 53 -6.65 -7.50 7.86
N THR A 54 -7.09 -7.19 6.64
CA THR A 54 -6.22 -6.83 5.50
C THR A 54 -6.56 -5.39 5.09
N GLU A 55 -5.54 -4.57 4.88
CA GLU A 55 -5.69 -3.17 4.46
C GLU A 55 -5.23 -2.99 3.00
N ILE A 56 -5.94 -2.17 2.23
CA ILE A 56 -5.54 -1.78 0.88
C ILE A 56 -5.17 -0.30 0.93
N ILE A 57 -3.90 0.00 0.70
CA ILE A 57 -3.38 1.38 0.71
C ILE A 57 -3.20 1.83 -0.74
N LEU A 58 -3.92 2.89 -1.13
CA LEU A 58 -3.80 3.49 -2.45
C LEU A 58 -2.73 4.57 -2.42
N THR A 59 -1.60 4.32 -3.10
CA THR A 59 -0.53 5.32 -3.24
C THR A 59 -0.67 6.02 -4.59
N PRO A 60 -0.83 7.36 -4.64
CA PRO A 60 -0.84 8.09 -5.90
C PRO A 60 0.54 8.03 -6.57
N LYS A 61 0.62 8.33 -7.87
CA LYS A 61 1.91 8.58 -8.52
C LYS A 61 2.43 9.93 -8.05
N LEU A 62 3.45 9.92 -7.19
CA LEU A 62 4.03 11.16 -6.67
C LEU A 62 4.62 12.03 -7.80
N ASP A 63 5.17 11.44 -8.85
CA ASP A 63 5.73 12.20 -9.98
C ASP A 63 4.68 13.08 -10.70
N GLU A 64 3.47 12.56 -10.85
CA GLU A 64 2.35 13.29 -11.45
C GLU A 64 1.87 14.41 -10.50
N LEU A 65 1.85 14.12 -9.20
CA LEU A 65 1.53 15.12 -8.17
C LEU A 65 2.55 16.28 -8.19
N PHE A 66 3.85 16.00 -8.28
CA PHE A 66 4.89 17.03 -8.36
C PHE A 66 4.75 17.88 -9.63
N GLN A 67 4.46 17.27 -10.78
CA GLN A 67 4.23 18.01 -12.03
C GLN A 67 3.04 18.98 -11.94
N ILE A 68 1.95 18.57 -11.28
CA ILE A 68 0.78 19.44 -11.05
C ILE A 68 1.14 20.60 -10.12
N LEU A 69 1.88 20.32 -9.05
CA LEU A 69 2.33 21.35 -8.11
C LEU A 69 3.28 22.35 -8.79
N ASP A 70 4.25 21.88 -9.57
CA ASP A 70 5.19 22.72 -10.33
C ASP A 70 4.45 23.59 -11.36
N SER A 71 3.47 23.01 -12.06
CA SER A 71 2.67 23.71 -13.08
C SER A 71 1.78 24.79 -12.48
N ASN A 72 1.26 24.57 -11.26
CA ASN A 72 0.42 25.54 -10.55
C ASN A 72 1.21 26.55 -9.70
N SER A 73 2.48 26.27 -9.40
CA SER A 73 3.33 27.16 -8.58
C SER A 73 4.12 28.19 -9.41
N GLY A 74 3.95 28.23 -10.74
CA GLY A 74 4.47 29.31 -11.58
C GLY A 74 6.00 29.44 -11.62
N ALA A 75 6.74 28.45 -11.13
CA ALA A 75 8.19 28.43 -11.23
C ALA A 75 8.59 27.91 -12.61
N ALA A 76 8.98 28.82 -13.50
CA ALA A 76 9.49 28.52 -14.82
C ALA A 76 10.58 27.43 -14.77
N LYS A 77 10.34 26.30 -15.46
CA LYS A 77 11.31 25.25 -15.67
C LYS A 77 12.47 25.81 -16.52
N ALA A 78 13.62 26.06 -15.90
CA ALA A 78 14.85 26.29 -16.64
C ALA A 78 15.22 25.00 -17.43
N PRO A 79 15.69 25.10 -18.68
CA PRO A 79 16.08 23.92 -19.44
C PRO A 79 17.38 23.38 -18.84
N ALA A 80 17.33 22.18 -18.27
CA ALA A 80 18.53 21.41 -17.98
C ALA A 80 19.13 20.94 -19.32
N GLY A 81 20.10 21.70 -19.80
CA GLY A 81 20.88 21.37 -20.98
C GLY A 81 21.81 20.18 -20.75
N GLY A 82 22.00 19.42 -21.84
CA GLY A 82 23.20 18.66 -22.24
C GLY A 82 23.96 17.87 -21.17
N LYS A 83 23.97 16.55 -21.29
CA LYS A 83 24.78 15.80 -22.26
C LYS A 83 24.10 14.48 -22.60
#